data_AF-A0AAD7HN07-F1
#
_entry.id   AF-A0AAD7HN07-F1
#
_cell.length_a   1.000
_cell.length_b   1.000
_cell.length_c   1.000
_cell.angle_alpha   90.00
_cell.angle_beta   90.00
_cell.angle_gamma   90.00
#
_symmetry.space_group_name_H-M   'P 1'
#
loop_
_entity.id
_entity.type
_entity.pdbx_description
1 polymer ?
#
loop_
_entity_poly.entity_id
_entity_poly.type
_entity_poly.pdbx_seq_one_letter_code
_entity_poly.pdbx_strand_id
1 'polypeptide(L)'
;MNLSILTSVLAAFFLAHVASALLTKRDITATSSWSSYSLQCYLTAAASILAVETRHAAWISSAVGHGSPWDTAFQTPLSFYPVNSLAASFIVSCPAANSASLPSLTTYPTLAFTDAHARAGTTATLTFPFNSKAAFVAFVSGMGTPVFVPLQSSNRVTIPGGLHGLVFMFVTSDGGNVDDSTMVAGPNVALDSSGNVV
;
A
#
# COMPACT_ATOMS: atom_id res chain seq x y z
N MET A 1 -12.24 9.91 23.95
CA MET A 1 -11.18 9.82 22.92
C MET A 1 -11.87 9.51 21.60
N ASN A 2 -11.70 10.36 20.59
CA ASN A 2 -12.53 10.30 19.37
C ASN A 2 -12.08 9.13 18.49
N LEU A 3 -12.96 8.14 18.27
CA LEU A 3 -12.64 6.84 17.64
C LEU A 3 -12.06 7.00 16.22
N SER A 4 -12.43 8.09 15.53
CA SER A 4 -11.92 8.46 14.20
C SER A 4 -10.45 8.89 14.18
N ILE A 5 -9.90 9.41 15.28
CA ILE A 5 -8.47 9.76 15.36
C ILE A 5 -7.64 8.49 15.57
N LEU A 6 -8.19 7.52 16.31
CA LEU A 6 -7.53 6.25 16.57
C LEU A 6 -7.40 5.41 15.29
N THR A 7 -8.41 5.40 14.41
CA THR A 7 -8.37 4.67 13.13
C THR A 7 -7.41 5.30 12.13
N SER A 8 -7.37 6.64 12.02
CA SER A 8 -6.43 7.33 11.13
C SER A 8 -4.98 7.23 11.61
N VAL A 9 -4.75 7.23 12.92
CA VAL A 9 -3.41 6.98 13.49
C VAL A 9 -3.03 5.51 13.34
N LEU A 10 -3.94 4.56 13.53
CA LEU A 10 -3.68 3.13 13.27
C LEU A 10 -3.33 2.88 11.80
N ALA A 11 -4.08 3.44 10.86
CA ALA A 11 -3.83 3.33 9.42
C ALA A 11 -2.49 3.96 9.06
N ALA A 12 -2.19 5.14 9.60
CA ALA A 12 -0.91 5.81 9.38
C ALA A 12 0.27 5.01 9.94
N PHE A 13 0.14 4.38 11.11
CA PHE A 13 1.14 3.45 11.61
C PHE A 13 1.20 2.19 10.71
N PHE A 14 0.09 1.57 10.34
CA PHE A 14 0.07 0.36 9.51
C PHE A 14 0.74 0.58 8.14
N LEU A 15 0.50 1.73 7.51
CA LEU A 15 1.14 2.14 6.25
C LEU A 15 2.63 2.47 6.41
N ALA A 16 3.03 3.09 7.53
CA ALA A 16 4.45 3.35 7.83
C ALA A 16 5.25 2.05 8.09
N HIS A 17 4.61 0.99 8.63
CA HIS A 17 5.22 -0.33 8.84
C HIS A 17 5.44 -1.08 7.51
N VAL A 18 4.47 -1.06 6.59
CA VAL A 18 4.64 -1.66 5.25
C VAL A 18 5.74 -0.95 4.47
N ALA A 19 5.85 0.38 4.62
CA ALA A 19 6.81 1.16 3.85
C ALA A 19 8.27 1.02 4.33
N SER A 20 8.51 0.91 5.65
CA SER A 20 9.86 0.74 6.19
C SER A 20 10.50 -0.61 5.80
N ALA A 21 9.71 -1.67 5.71
CA ALA A 21 10.19 -3.02 5.39
C ALA A 21 10.38 -3.30 3.88
N LEU A 22 9.71 -2.54 3.00
CA LEU A 22 9.82 -2.73 1.54
C LEU A 22 10.90 -1.83 0.91
N LEU A 23 11.16 -0.64 1.46
CA LEU A 23 12.24 0.24 0.98
C LEU A 23 13.63 -0.42 1.12
N THR A 24 13.83 -1.31 2.09
CA THR A 24 15.10 -2.02 2.27
C THR A 24 15.37 -3.14 1.24
N LYS A 25 14.35 -3.61 0.50
CA LYS A 25 14.49 -4.80 -0.38
C LYS A 25 15.08 -4.53 -1.77
N ARG A 26 15.07 -3.29 -2.28
CA ARG A 26 15.51 -3.01 -3.67
C ARG A 26 16.71 -2.09 -3.84
N ASP A 27 17.19 -1.41 -2.80
CA ASP A 27 18.40 -0.55 -2.85
C ASP A 27 19.71 -1.31 -3.09
N ILE A 28 19.69 -2.64 -3.14
CA ILE A 28 20.90 -3.45 -3.05
C ILE A 28 21.20 -4.21 -4.36
N THR A 29 20.52 -3.87 -5.46
CA THR A 29 20.84 -4.46 -6.79
C THR A 29 21.94 -3.64 -7.50
N ALA A 30 23.10 -3.47 -6.87
CA ALA A 30 24.29 -2.87 -7.51
C ALA A 30 25.59 -3.60 -7.10
N THR A 31 25.98 -4.52 -7.99
CA THR A 31 27.34 -4.96 -8.40
C THR A 31 28.27 -5.75 -7.45
N SER A 32 28.83 -6.84 -8.03
CA SER A 32 29.91 -7.74 -7.59
C SER A 32 29.64 -8.71 -6.41
N SER A 33 30.23 -9.90 -6.45
CA SER A 33 29.96 -11.04 -5.55
C SER A 33 30.11 -10.79 -4.04
N TRP A 34 30.79 -9.71 -3.62
CA TRP A 34 30.83 -9.24 -2.23
C TRP A 34 29.57 -8.46 -1.81
N SER A 35 28.85 -7.87 -2.77
CA SER A 35 27.54 -7.23 -2.54
C SER A 35 26.43 -8.25 -2.30
N SER A 36 26.59 -9.49 -2.78
CA SER A 36 25.61 -10.56 -2.55
C SER A 36 25.56 -10.99 -1.08
N TYR A 37 26.70 -10.98 -0.39
CA TYR A 37 26.78 -11.31 1.04
C TYR A 37 26.20 -10.20 1.92
N SER A 38 26.55 -8.93 1.65
CA SER A 38 25.96 -7.80 2.36
C SER A 38 24.46 -7.67 2.08
N LEU A 39 24.03 -7.89 0.83
CA LEU A 39 22.62 -8.01 0.44
C LEU A 39 21.89 -9.05 1.27
N GLN A 40 22.45 -10.24 1.40
CA GLN A 40 21.84 -11.31 2.19
C GLN A 40 21.68 -10.90 3.66
N CYS A 41 22.69 -10.25 4.25
CA CYS A 41 22.62 -9.74 5.62
C CYS A 41 21.55 -8.66 5.77
N TYR A 42 21.47 -7.69 4.84
CA TYR A 42 20.44 -6.65 4.86
C TYR A 42 19.03 -7.21 4.67
N LEU A 43 18.85 -8.14 3.73
CA LEU A 43 17.56 -8.81 3.53
C LEU A 43 17.15 -9.62 4.77
N THR A 44 18.10 -10.27 5.45
CA THR A 44 17.83 -11.02 6.68
C THR A 44 17.45 -10.10 7.82
N ALA A 45 18.17 -8.98 7.99
CA ALA A 45 17.84 -7.96 8.97
C ALA A 45 16.45 -7.35 8.69
N ALA A 46 16.19 -6.93 7.44
CA ALA A 46 14.90 -6.38 7.02
C ALA A 46 13.76 -7.40 7.23
N ALA A 47 13.96 -8.68 6.90
CA ALA A 47 12.99 -9.73 7.16
C ALA A 47 12.72 -9.92 8.66
N SER A 48 13.75 -9.83 9.51
CA SER A 48 13.58 -9.93 10.96
C SER A 48 12.82 -8.73 11.55
N ILE A 49 13.07 -7.52 11.05
CA ILE A 49 12.33 -6.30 11.43
C ILE A 49 10.88 -6.44 11.00
N LEU A 50 10.63 -6.80 9.75
CA LEU A 50 9.28 -7.05 9.23
C LEU A 50 8.52 -8.09 10.05
N ALA A 51 9.18 -9.16 10.51
CA ALA A 51 8.57 -10.17 11.37
C ALA A 51 8.14 -9.62 12.74
N VAL A 52 8.89 -8.68 13.32
CA VAL A 52 8.51 -8.00 14.57
C VAL A 52 7.37 -7.02 14.34
N GLU A 53 7.48 -6.21 13.29
CA GLU A 53 6.48 -5.20 12.93
C GLU A 53 5.11 -5.84 12.63
N THR A 54 5.09 -6.94 11.88
CA THR A 54 3.85 -7.70 11.60
C THR A 54 3.22 -8.27 12.87
N ARG A 55 4.01 -8.68 13.88
CA ARG A 55 3.47 -9.13 15.18
C ARG A 55 2.88 -7.98 15.99
N HIS A 56 3.50 -6.80 15.97
CA HIS A 56 2.95 -5.61 16.61
C HIS A 56 1.65 -5.18 15.92
N ALA A 57 1.65 -5.12 14.59
CA ALA A 57 0.47 -4.84 13.78
C ALA A 57 -0.67 -5.82 14.09
N ALA A 58 -0.37 -7.12 14.17
CA ALA A 58 -1.32 -8.17 14.55
C ALA A 58 -1.91 -7.94 15.94
N TRP A 59 -1.06 -7.69 16.94
CA TRP A 59 -1.49 -7.44 18.31
C TRP A 59 -2.37 -6.18 18.40
N ILE A 60 -1.99 -5.09 17.71
CA ILE A 60 -2.78 -3.86 17.67
C ILE A 60 -4.15 -4.13 17.04
N SER A 61 -4.18 -4.77 15.87
CA SER A 61 -5.43 -5.08 15.16
C SER A 61 -6.37 -5.92 16.03
N SER A 62 -5.86 -6.93 16.72
CA SER A 62 -6.69 -7.81 17.55
C SER A 62 -7.05 -7.25 18.92
N ALA A 63 -6.06 -6.75 19.66
CA ALA A 63 -6.23 -6.37 21.06
C ALA A 63 -6.84 -4.97 21.21
N VAL A 64 -6.47 -4.04 20.33
CA VAL A 64 -6.95 -2.65 20.35
C VAL A 64 -8.09 -2.46 19.35
N GLY A 65 -7.91 -2.96 18.12
CA GLY A 65 -8.91 -2.82 17.05
C GLY A 65 -10.09 -3.79 17.16
N HIS A 66 -9.99 -4.83 17.99
CA HIS A 66 -10.96 -5.93 18.08
C HIS A 66 -11.25 -6.60 16.71
N GLY A 67 -10.30 -6.52 15.78
CA GLY A 67 -10.36 -7.07 14.44
C GLY A 67 -9.52 -8.34 14.27
N SER A 68 -9.34 -8.76 13.02
CA SER A 68 -8.48 -9.91 12.71
C SER A 68 -7.01 -9.58 13.00
N PRO A 69 -6.24 -10.46 13.69
CA PRO A 69 -4.80 -10.24 13.91
C PRO A 69 -3.96 -10.43 12.65
N TRP A 70 -4.55 -11.00 11.59
CA TRP A 70 -3.86 -11.28 10.34
C TRP A 70 -4.78 -10.95 9.16
N ASP A 71 -4.17 -10.65 8.01
CA ASP A 71 -4.87 -10.39 6.76
C ASP A 71 -5.18 -11.71 6.04
N THR A 72 -4.51 -11.98 4.93
CA THR A 72 -4.56 -13.26 4.22
C THR A 72 -3.38 -14.15 4.62
N ALA A 73 -3.30 -15.37 4.05
CA ALA A 73 -2.17 -16.28 4.27
C ALA A 73 -0.81 -15.67 3.86
N PHE A 74 -0.80 -14.73 2.91
CA PHE A 74 0.40 -14.06 2.43
C PHE A 74 0.21 -12.55 2.34
N GLN A 75 1.29 -11.80 2.52
CA GLN A 75 1.27 -10.33 2.39
C GLN A 75 1.26 -9.91 0.92
N THR A 76 0.69 -8.74 0.62
CA THR A 76 0.63 -8.20 -0.74
C THR A 76 1.99 -7.62 -1.15
N PRO A 77 2.66 -8.16 -2.17
CA PRO A 77 3.91 -7.58 -2.66
C PRO A 77 3.61 -6.29 -3.44
N LEU A 78 4.30 -5.19 -3.09
CA LEU A 78 4.24 -3.92 -3.81
C LEU A 78 5.60 -3.59 -4.44
N SER A 79 5.59 -2.91 -5.59
CA SER A 79 6.81 -2.36 -6.21
C SER A 79 7.31 -1.14 -5.43
N PHE A 80 8.50 -0.64 -5.77
CA PHE A 80 9.16 0.43 -5.02
C PHE A 80 8.38 1.75 -5.03
N TYR A 81 7.90 2.22 -6.18
CA TYR A 81 7.22 3.52 -6.25
C TYR A 81 5.90 3.58 -5.51
N PRO A 82 5.04 2.54 -5.55
CA PRO A 82 3.87 2.47 -4.69
C PRO A 82 4.21 2.52 -3.20
N VAL A 83 5.24 1.79 -2.77
CA VAL A 83 5.72 1.78 -1.38
C VAL A 83 6.25 3.16 -0.98
N ASN A 84 7.07 3.78 -1.83
CA ASN A 84 7.57 5.13 -1.62
C ASN A 84 6.41 6.14 -1.52
N SER A 85 5.35 5.97 -2.30
CA SER A 85 4.15 6.82 -2.24
C SER A 85 3.42 6.70 -0.90
N LEU A 86 3.38 5.51 -0.30
CA LEU A 86 2.84 5.31 1.05
C LEU A 86 3.73 5.90 2.14
N ALA A 87 5.05 5.75 2.00
CA ALA A 87 6.03 6.30 2.93
C ALA A 87 6.13 7.83 2.87
N ALA A 88 5.89 8.44 1.70
CA ALA A 88 6.24 9.83 1.44
C ALA A 88 5.62 10.82 2.44
N SER A 89 4.41 10.56 2.93
CA SER A 89 3.75 11.41 3.95
C SER A 89 4.43 11.37 5.32
N PHE A 90 5.24 10.35 5.59
CA PHE A 90 5.99 10.18 6.84
C PHE A 90 7.43 10.70 6.74
N ILE A 91 7.93 10.97 5.53
CA ILE A 91 9.29 11.45 5.30
C ILE A 91 9.30 12.97 5.42
N VAL A 92 9.79 13.47 6.57
CA VAL A 92 9.90 14.92 6.82
C VAL A 92 10.99 15.57 5.97
N SER A 93 12.13 14.90 5.80
CA SER A 93 13.23 15.38 4.97
C SER A 93 14.12 14.23 4.47
N CYS A 94 14.65 14.38 3.25
CA CYS A 94 15.66 13.47 2.69
C CYS A 94 16.93 14.30 2.41
N PRO A 95 18.03 14.06 3.13
CA PRO A 95 19.29 14.78 2.90
C PRO A 95 19.77 14.63 1.45
N ALA A 96 20.25 15.72 0.84
CA ALA A 96 20.68 15.73 -0.55
C ALA A 96 21.86 14.78 -0.86
N ALA A 97 22.66 14.39 0.14
CA ALA A 97 23.69 13.38 -0.03
C ALA A 97 23.12 11.99 -0.38
N ASN A 98 21.87 11.70 0.04
CA ASN A 98 21.23 10.41 -0.17
C ASN A 98 20.60 10.30 -1.58
N SER A 99 20.23 11.41 -2.21
CA SER A 99 19.56 11.40 -3.52
C SER A 99 20.46 10.89 -4.66
N ALA A 100 21.79 10.92 -4.47
CA ALA A 100 22.74 10.33 -5.42
C ALA A 100 22.85 8.80 -5.32
N SER A 101 22.43 8.21 -4.19
CA SER A 101 22.55 6.77 -3.92
C SER A 101 21.21 6.04 -3.95
N LEU A 102 20.10 6.78 -3.83
CA LEU A 102 18.75 6.21 -3.88
C LEU A 102 18.21 6.20 -5.32
N PRO A 103 17.43 5.18 -5.70
CA PRO A 103 16.62 5.23 -6.91
C PRO A 103 15.64 6.40 -6.83
N SER A 104 15.13 6.81 -7.99
CA SER A 104 14.18 7.93 -8.08
C SER A 104 13.06 7.79 -7.04
N LEU A 105 12.89 8.78 -6.16
CA LEU A 105 11.81 8.79 -5.16
C LEU A 105 10.50 9.27 -5.78
N THR A 106 10.15 8.71 -6.94
CA THR A 106 8.91 9.02 -7.63
C THR A 106 7.73 8.60 -6.75
N THR A 107 6.81 9.52 -6.56
CA THR A 107 5.54 9.26 -5.89
C THR A 107 4.41 9.40 -6.89
N TYR A 108 3.39 8.59 -6.70
CA TYR A 108 2.14 8.72 -7.42
C TYR A 108 1.21 9.70 -6.71
N PRO A 109 0.29 10.31 -7.45
CA PRO A 109 -0.72 11.15 -6.83
C PRO A 109 -1.55 10.40 -5.78
N THR A 110 -1.87 11.09 -4.70
CA THR A 110 -2.71 10.56 -3.63
C THR A 110 -4.08 10.16 -4.17
N LEU A 111 -4.51 8.96 -3.79
CA LEU A 111 -5.83 8.40 -4.05
C LEU A 111 -6.54 8.25 -2.72
N ALA A 112 -7.83 8.54 -2.62
CA ALA A 112 -8.63 8.30 -1.42
C ALA A 112 -10.12 8.14 -1.75
N PHE A 113 -10.88 7.54 -0.85
CA PHE A 113 -12.35 7.61 -0.90
C PHE A 113 -12.84 8.94 -0.33
N THR A 114 -13.87 9.52 -0.93
CA THR A 114 -14.61 10.64 -0.30
C THR A 114 -15.67 10.16 0.67
N ASP A 115 -16.20 8.96 0.42
CA ASP A 115 -17.33 8.41 1.15
C ASP A 115 -16.81 7.66 2.38
N ALA A 116 -17.01 8.25 3.57
CA ALA A 116 -16.59 7.66 4.85
C ALA A 116 -17.29 6.33 5.20
N HIS A 117 -18.25 5.87 4.40
CA HIS A 117 -19.06 4.67 4.64
C HIS A 117 -18.97 3.66 3.49
N ALA A 118 -17.98 3.83 2.61
CA ALA A 118 -17.69 2.85 1.59
C ALA A 118 -17.43 1.46 2.23
N ARG A 119 -17.94 0.41 1.61
CA ARG A 119 -17.81 -0.99 2.04
C ARG A 119 -17.70 -1.90 0.82
N ALA A 120 -17.16 -3.10 1.01
CA ALA A 120 -17.18 -4.13 -0.03
C ALA A 120 -18.62 -4.33 -0.57
N GLY A 121 -18.77 -4.35 -1.90
CA GLY A 121 -20.06 -4.43 -2.59
C GLY A 121 -20.79 -3.09 -2.80
N THR A 122 -20.31 -1.98 -2.23
CA THR A 122 -20.91 -0.65 -2.43
C THR A 122 -20.17 0.16 -3.49
N THR A 123 -20.82 1.18 -4.04
CA THR A 123 -20.18 2.11 -4.98
C THR A 123 -19.75 3.37 -4.25
N ALA A 124 -18.45 3.65 -4.29
CA ALA A 124 -17.81 4.76 -3.61
C ALA A 124 -17.20 5.73 -4.63
N THR A 125 -17.06 6.98 -4.22
CA THR A 125 -16.44 8.03 -5.03
C THR A 125 -14.99 8.23 -4.62
N LEU A 126 -14.11 8.38 -5.62
CA LEU A 126 -12.67 8.54 -5.44
C LEU A 126 -12.25 10.00 -5.63
N THR A 127 -11.30 10.44 -4.81
CA THR A 127 -10.55 11.69 -4.99
C THR A 127 -9.12 11.37 -5.38
N PHE A 128 -8.73 11.90 -6.54
CA PHE A 128 -7.37 11.91 -7.07
C PHE A 128 -7.32 12.94 -8.22
N PRO A 129 -6.13 13.43 -8.63
CA PRO A 129 -6.03 14.31 -9.79
C PRO A 129 -6.31 13.51 -11.07
N PHE A 130 -7.57 13.56 -11.50
CA PHE A 130 -8.05 12.83 -12.66
C PHE A 130 -7.26 13.18 -13.92
N ASN A 131 -6.96 12.17 -14.72
CA ASN A 131 -6.41 12.32 -16.06
C ASN A 131 -7.14 11.40 -17.05
N SER A 132 -7.02 11.68 -18.34
CA SER A 132 -7.68 10.91 -19.40
C SER A 132 -7.22 9.45 -19.53
N LYS A 133 -6.17 9.06 -18.80
CA LYS A 133 -5.68 7.67 -18.74
C LYS A 133 -6.33 6.88 -17.61
N ALA A 134 -7.04 7.50 -16.66
CA ALA A 134 -7.71 6.80 -15.58
C ALA A 134 -8.90 5.99 -16.12
N ALA A 135 -8.75 4.67 -16.20
CA ALA A 135 -9.75 3.78 -16.80
C ALA A 135 -10.25 2.70 -15.84
N PHE A 136 -9.38 2.18 -14.96
CA PHE A 136 -9.69 1.08 -14.04
C PHE A 136 -9.21 1.40 -12.63
N VAL A 137 -9.83 0.74 -11.67
CA VAL A 137 -9.37 0.66 -10.29
C VAL A 137 -9.00 -0.78 -10.01
N ALA A 138 -7.74 -1.03 -9.69
CA ALA A 138 -7.26 -2.35 -9.32
C ALA A 138 -7.26 -2.51 -7.81
N PHE A 139 -7.88 -3.57 -7.32
CA PHE A 139 -7.86 -3.99 -5.91
C PHE A 139 -6.92 -5.18 -5.77
N VAL A 140 -5.91 -5.06 -4.91
CA VAL A 140 -4.86 -6.07 -4.71
C VAL A 140 -4.82 -6.49 -3.24
N SER A 141 -4.88 -7.80 -2.99
CA SER A 141 -4.76 -8.38 -1.65
C SER A 141 -4.01 -9.71 -1.71
N GLY A 142 -3.05 -9.86 -0.79
CA GLY A 142 -2.17 -11.00 -0.68
C GLY A 142 -1.44 -11.35 -1.97
N MET A 143 -1.27 -12.65 -2.21
CA MET A 143 -0.69 -13.19 -3.44
C MET A 143 -1.76 -13.48 -4.53
N GLY A 144 -2.98 -12.95 -4.37
CA GLY A 144 -4.08 -13.17 -5.30
C GLY A 144 -3.93 -12.38 -6.59
N THR A 145 -4.71 -12.75 -7.61
CA THR A 145 -4.85 -11.97 -8.83
C THR A 145 -5.55 -10.64 -8.53
N PRO A 146 -5.01 -9.49 -8.96
CA PRO A 146 -5.69 -8.20 -8.83
C PRO A 146 -7.10 -8.24 -9.43
N VAL A 147 -8.05 -7.59 -8.77
CA VAL A 147 -9.41 -7.42 -9.28
C VAL A 147 -9.52 -6.03 -9.88
N PHE A 148 -9.74 -5.95 -11.19
CA PHE A 148 -9.91 -4.69 -11.91
C PHE A 148 -11.38 -4.36 -12.07
N VAL A 149 -11.76 -3.15 -11.64
CA VAL A 149 -13.11 -2.61 -11.82
C VAL A 149 -13.04 -1.37 -12.70
N PRO A 150 -13.85 -1.24 -13.75
CA PRO A 150 -13.89 -0.03 -14.57
C PRO A 150 -14.26 1.19 -13.73
N LEU A 151 -13.54 2.29 -13.94
CA LEU A 151 -13.87 3.58 -13.34
C LEU A 151 -15.11 4.15 -14.03
N GLN A 152 -16.13 4.44 -13.26
CA GLN A 152 -17.39 4.99 -13.75
C GLN A 152 -17.31 6.52 -13.87
N SER A 153 -18.35 7.12 -14.45
CA SER A 153 -18.51 8.57 -14.46
C SER A 153 -18.44 9.17 -13.05
N SER A 154 -17.93 10.40 -12.96
CA SER A 154 -17.73 11.12 -11.70
C SER A 154 -16.76 10.42 -10.73
N ASN A 155 -15.76 9.70 -11.24
CA ASN A 155 -14.73 9.00 -10.45
C ASN A 155 -15.30 7.99 -9.44
N ARG A 156 -16.36 7.28 -9.83
CA ARG A 156 -17.00 6.28 -8.97
C ARG A 156 -16.49 4.88 -9.30
N VAL A 157 -16.39 4.05 -8.27
CA VAL A 157 -16.00 2.64 -8.41
C VAL A 157 -16.86 1.77 -7.51
N THR A 158 -17.31 0.63 -8.02
CA THR A 158 -17.95 -0.40 -7.21
C THR A 158 -16.87 -1.26 -6.57
N ILE A 159 -16.76 -1.21 -5.25
CA ILE A 159 -15.79 -2.02 -4.51
C ILE A 159 -16.24 -3.48 -4.63
N PRO A 160 -15.39 -4.39 -5.14
CA PRO A 160 -15.80 -5.78 -5.32
C PRO A 160 -16.04 -6.45 -3.96
N GLY A 161 -17.01 -7.36 -3.92
CA GLY A 161 -17.23 -8.23 -2.77
C GLY A 161 -16.17 -9.33 -2.68
N GLY A 162 -16.08 -10.02 -1.54
CA GLY A 162 -15.17 -11.15 -1.36
C GLY A 162 -13.69 -10.77 -1.26
N LEU A 163 -13.39 -9.49 -1.07
CA LEU A 163 -12.06 -9.03 -0.70
C LEU A 163 -11.80 -9.36 0.78
N HIS A 164 -10.60 -9.86 1.08
CA HIS A 164 -10.20 -10.28 2.41
C HIS A 164 -8.87 -9.65 2.79
N GLY A 165 -8.71 -9.34 4.09
CA GLY A 165 -7.49 -8.73 4.61
C GLY A 165 -7.27 -7.29 4.13
N LEU A 166 -6.07 -6.79 4.39
CA LEU A 166 -5.60 -5.51 3.87
C LEU A 166 -5.61 -5.48 2.33
N VAL A 167 -6.43 -4.61 1.77
CA VAL A 167 -6.57 -4.45 0.32
C VAL A 167 -6.00 -3.10 -0.10
N PHE A 168 -5.08 -3.11 -1.06
CA PHE A 168 -4.58 -1.90 -1.69
C PHE A 168 -5.40 -1.60 -2.95
N MET A 169 -5.66 -0.31 -3.21
CA MET A 169 -6.25 0.15 -4.45
C MET A 169 -5.34 1.06 -5.25
N PHE A 170 -5.49 0.97 -6.56
CA PHE A 170 -4.72 1.71 -7.56
C PHE A 170 -5.66 2.21 -8.64
N VAL A 171 -5.46 3.42 -9.15
CA VAL A 171 -6.07 3.84 -10.43
C VAL A 171 -5.07 3.55 -11.53
N THR A 172 -5.53 2.87 -12.58
CA THR A 172 -4.71 2.36 -13.67
C THR A 172 -5.38 2.64 -15.02
N SER A 173 -4.56 2.74 -16.08
CA SER A 173 -5.02 2.83 -17.46
C SER A 173 -5.32 1.48 -18.11
N ASP A 174 -4.88 0.38 -17.52
CA ASP A 174 -5.06 -0.98 -18.00
C ASP A 174 -5.84 -1.85 -16.99
N GLY A 175 -6.66 -2.76 -17.52
CA GLY A 175 -7.46 -3.71 -16.75
C GLY A 175 -6.80 -5.08 -16.59
N GLY A 176 -5.54 -5.23 -17.02
CA GLY A 176 -4.79 -6.49 -16.94
C GLY A 176 -3.62 -6.48 -15.96
N ASN A 177 -2.96 -5.33 -15.77
CA ASN A 177 -1.70 -5.23 -15.03
C ASN A 177 -1.68 -4.07 -14.04
N VAL A 178 -1.09 -4.31 -12.87
CA VAL A 178 -0.73 -3.27 -11.90
C VAL A 178 0.78 -3.08 -11.98
N ASP A 179 1.22 -2.22 -12.90
CA ASP A 179 2.63 -1.90 -13.10
C ASP A 179 2.88 -0.39 -13.05
N ASP A 180 4.15 -0.04 -12.92
CA ASP A 180 4.56 1.35 -12.72
C ASP A 180 4.29 2.22 -13.98
N SER A 181 4.05 1.61 -15.14
CA SER A 181 3.81 2.28 -16.43
C SER A 181 2.33 2.58 -16.71
N THR A 182 1.43 1.78 -16.13
CA THR A 182 -0.03 1.92 -16.25
C THR A 182 -0.65 2.66 -15.06
N MET A 183 0.12 2.85 -13.98
CA MET A 183 -0.36 3.46 -12.75
C MET A 183 -0.57 4.98 -12.88
N VAL A 184 -1.79 5.41 -12.55
CA VAL A 184 -2.25 6.80 -12.63
C VAL A 184 -2.27 7.48 -11.27
N ALA A 185 -2.74 6.77 -10.23
CA ALA A 185 -2.79 7.27 -8.86
C ALA A 185 -2.80 6.10 -7.85
N GLY A 186 -2.42 6.39 -6.60
CA GLY A 186 -2.38 5.43 -5.48
C GLY A 186 -0.95 5.08 -5.02
N PRO A 187 -0.76 3.99 -4.26
CA PRO A 187 -1.82 3.22 -3.63
C PRO A 187 -2.54 3.99 -2.53
N ASN A 188 -3.70 3.48 -2.17
CA ASN A 188 -4.30 3.69 -0.84
C ASN A 188 -4.74 2.33 -0.30
N VAL A 189 -4.81 2.19 1.02
CA VAL A 189 -5.47 1.07 1.69
C VAL A 189 -6.98 1.23 1.51
N ALA A 190 -7.56 0.40 0.66
CA ALA A 190 -8.98 0.41 0.38
C ALA A 190 -9.80 -0.26 1.49
N LEU A 191 -9.31 -1.37 2.06
CA LEU A 191 -9.99 -2.11 3.12
C LEU A 191 -8.99 -2.55 4.20
N ASP A 192 -9.44 -2.54 5.45
CA ASP A 192 -8.74 -3.12 6.59
C ASP A 192 -8.87 -4.65 6.64
N SER A 193 -8.16 -5.26 7.59
CA SER A 193 -8.20 -6.71 7.84
C SER A 193 -9.59 -7.26 8.16
N SER A 194 -10.54 -6.39 8.52
CA SER A 194 -11.93 -6.71 8.85
C SER A 194 -12.90 -6.44 7.69
N GLY A 195 -12.40 -6.00 6.54
CA GLY A 195 -13.20 -5.70 5.35
C GLY A 195 -13.93 -4.36 5.39
N ASN A 196 -13.56 -3.44 6.28
CA ASN A 196 -14.07 -2.07 6.30
C ASN A 196 -13.15 -1.14 5.52
N VAL A 197 -13.69 -0.08 4.91
CA VAL A 197 -12.86 0.95 4.26
C VAL A 197 -12.12 1.80 5.29
N VAL A 198 -10.90 2.21 4.93
CA VAL A 198 -9.95 2.96 5.78
C VAL A 198 -9.77 4.39 5.28
#